data_AF-A0A962CVM6-F1
#
_entry.id   AF-A0A962CVM6-F1
#
_cell.length_a   1.000
_cell.length_b   1.000
_cell.length_c   1.000
_cell.angle_alpha   90.00
_cell.angle_beta   90.00
_cell.angle_gamma   90.00
#
_symmetry.space_group_name_H-M   'P 1'
#
loop_
_entity.id
_entity.type
_entity.pdbx_description
1 polymer ?
#
loop_
_entity_poly.entity_id
_entity_poly.type
_entity_poly.pdbx_seq_one_letter_code
_entity_poly.pdbx_strand_id
1 'polypeptide(L)'
;MSVTIIVIISNFALELADIFKPMTMNNFKLFSILVLFPFYLLADGIKSDAPISKPYKDKFMFLINSDPQMGDQFTEKSGLQVLNELLEMFVYETNSRKLKDKPDFVVWNGDLVWDAYQNAFDNFQRIVAKMKIPSVLVHGNHDGYDDDPKFLNLQENISGYRQLNYSFDYGKWHFVVISAQEKYNKDEQKKELLDWLDDDLRKNKDKQTMMFMHYHILPTGLSQMEFYTYFPMSFKNKLLDTITKYQNVKYVFSGHVHIGIKASIKTARTYKGTNFILAPTPVFARPFGEEYPKFDEKGSRYDKMGFYSEVHVNGDEVEIVGRKIYKTQKVKYPKKFKKFDENEDIRAFVPEGQLEYNEKLLNGDFSDGLNHWKSSWRYQKDKKPAFNNYVEDGKSILNYQAPYGSWTTDEYLENYQSVKYIENQLLNIQFTVSDSKHKGSGGYFRVFAYSKAGDLLGVLLIHWGTQEYKVRFMPQSWAYNASGDRLGHLWLDQKLKLKEMLSFKINPDFKKVNELDINLSSLFKEFGKSVNISEINHLTIAYGVWGRVNQRGKKFARSLHVNKIQLSPVDDKSNLIPANVTLNNEPMTKEKELDFSHLYKSEEFKKRTGKRQ
;
A
#
# COMPACT_ATOMS: atom_id res chain seq x y z
N MET A 1 2.21 34.45 -44.03
CA MET A 1 3.68 34.50 -43.84
C MET A 1 4.41 33.21 -44.25
N SER A 2 3.73 32.18 -44.77
CA SER A 2 4.29 30.81 -44.83
C SER A 2 4.85 30.37 -46.20
N VAL A 3 4.71 31.16 -47.26
CA VAL A 3 5.22 30.79 -48.62
C VAL A 3 6.58 31.44 -48.92
N THR A 4 6.84 32.63 -48.36
CA THR A 4 8.11 33.36 -48.57
C THR A 4 9.30 32.74 -47.83
N ILE A 5 9.06 32.03 -46.72
CA ILE A 5 10.12 31.40 -45.92
C ILE A 5 10.66 30.13 -46.61
N ILE A 6 9.81 29.40 -47.35
CA ILE A 6 10.22 28.15 -48.02
C ILE A 6 11.18 28.44 -49.19
N VAL A 7 10.97 29.55 -49.91
CA VAL A 7 11.81 29.93 -51.07
C VAL A 7 13.21 30.42 -50.65
N ILE A 8 13.33 31.05 -49.47
CA ILE A 8 14.62 31.52 -48.94
C ILE A 8 15.48 30.32 -48.46
N ILE A 9 14.84 29.29 -47.89
CA ILE A 9 15.54 28.09 -47.39
C ILE A 9 16.08 27.23 -48.54
N SER A 10 15.37 27.12 -49.66
CA SER A 10 15.83 26.32 -50.81
C SER A 10 16.99 26.96 -51.58
N ASN A 11 17.07 28.30 -51.64
CA ASN A 11 18.20 28.98 -52.30
C ASN A 11 19.48 28.96 -51.44
N PHE A 12 19.36 29.02 -50.11
CA PHE A 12 20.53 28.98 -49.22
C PHE A 12 21.19 27.59 -49.17
N ALA A 13 20.41 26.52 -49.41
CA ALA A 13 20.92 25.15 -49.46
C ALA A 13 21.71 24.82 -50.74
N LEU A 14 21.46 25.55 -51.84
CA LEU A 14 22.14 25.35 -53.12
C LEU A 14 23.50 26.06 -53.17
N GLU A 15 23.63 27.26 -52.60
CA GLU A 15 24.92 27.99 -52.55
C GLU A 15 25.95 27.33 -51.59
N LEU A 16 25.49 26.60 -50.57
CA LEU A 16 26.39 25.88 -49.64
C LEU A 16 26.95 24.58 -50.22
N ALA A 17 26.33 24.01 -51.26
CA ALA A 17 26.74 22.73 -51.86
C ALA A 17 27.99 22.86 -52.76
N ASP A 18 28.23 24.05 -53.33
CA ASP A 18 29.36 24.28 -54.25
C ASP A 18 30.67 24.66 -53.54
N ILE A 19 30.63 25.05 -52.26
CA ILE A 19 31.82 25.48 -51.50
C ILE A 19 32.62 24.29 -50.94
N PHE A 20 32.07 23.07 -50.92
CA PHE A 20 32.68 21.93 -50.23
C PHE A 20 32.84 20.66 -51.08
N LYS A 21 33.84 20.67 -51.97
CA LYS A 21 34.57 19.48 -52.42
C LYS A 21 36.08 19.80 -52.32
N PRO A 22 36.97 18.96 -51.74
CA PRO A 22 36.82 17.77 -50.90
C PRO A 22 37.37 17.99 -49.47
N MET A 23 36.68 17.53 -48.42
CA MET A 23 37.24 17.53 -47.05
C MET A 23 37.08 16.17 -46.37
N THR A 24 38.14 15.76 -45.65
CA THR A 24 38.32 14.46 -45.03
C THR A 24 37.47 14.26 -43.76
N MET A 25 37.27 13.00 -43.36
CA MET A 25 36.31 12.53 -42.32
C MET A 25 36.37 13.18 -40.93
N ASN A 26 37.38 13.97 -40.59
CA ASN A 26 37.48 14.58 -39.24
C ASN A 26 36.66 15.87 -39.06
N ASN A 27 36.12 16.46 -40.14
CA ASN A 27 35.32 17.69 -40.04
C ASN A 27 33.80 17.46 -39.89
N PHE A 28 33.32 16.22 -39.95
CA PHE A 28 31.89 15.90 -39.81
C PHE A 28 31.38 16.02 -38.35
N LYS A 29 32.28 15.86 -37.37
CA LYS A 29 31.97 16.01 -35.94
C LYS A 29 31.83 17.46 -35.49
N LEU A 30 32.49 18.41 -36.18
CA LEU A 30 32.35 19.84 -35.89
C LEU A 30 31.12 20.46 -36.57
N PHE A 31 30.73 19.94 -37.74
CA PHE A 31 29.56 20.40 -38.49
C PHE A 31 28.22 20.03 -37.82
N SER A 32 28.17 18.88 -37.13
CA SER A 32 27.00 18.47 -36.34
C SER A 32 26.77 19.31 -35.08
N ILE A 33 27.78 20.07 -34.64
CA ILE A 33 27.70 20.94 -33.45
C ILE A 33 27.24 22.36 -33.81
N LEU A 34 27.54 22.86 -35.02
CA LEU A 34 27.31 24.27 -35.37
C LEU A 34 26.08 24.55 -36.25
N VAL A 35 25.57 23.56 -37.00
CA VAL A 35 24.43 23.79 -37.94
C VAL A 35 23.10 23.23 -37.42
N LEU A 36 23.11 22.30 -36.46
CA LEU A 36 21.89 21.76 -35.84
C LEU A 36 21.50 22.43 -34.51
N PHE A 37 22.34 23.30 -33.96
CA PHE A 37 22.09 23.99 -32.70
C PHE A 37 21.01 25.08 -32.78
N PRO A 38 20.81 25.83 -33.89
CA PRO A 38 19.74 26.83 -33.95
C PRO A 38 18.34 26.22 -34.17
N PHE A 39 18.24 24.98 -34.65
CA PHE A 39 16.94 24.32 -34.88
C PHE A 39 16.34 23.67 -33.63
N TYR A 40 17.11 23.51 -32.54
CA TYR A 40 16.59 23.06 -31.26
C TYR A 40 15.89 24.16 -30.45
N LEU A 41 16.03 25.43 -30.85
CA LEU A 41 15.42 26.58 -30.16
C LEU A 41 14.12 27.09 -30.81
N LEU A 42 13.70 26.51 -31.94
CA LEU A 42 12.45 26.86 -32.64
C LEU A 42 11.39 25.76 -32.63
N ALA A 43 11.66 24.64 -31.94
CA ALA A 43 10.60 23.77 -31.45
C ALA A 43 10.12 24.30 -30.09
N ASP A 44 9.51 25.48 -30.10
CA ASP A 44 8.47 25.80 -29.12
C ASP A 44 7.38 24.75 -29.32
N GLY A 45 7.58 23.61 -28.67
CA GLY A 45 6.56 22.59 -28.51
C GLY A 45 5.36 23.32 -27.94
N ILE A 46 4.23 23.22 -28.65
CA ILE A 46 2.91 23.67 -28.19
C ILE A 46 2.80 23.30 -26.71
N LYS A 47 3.00 24.29 -25.81
CA LYS A 47 2.78 24.07 -24.38
C LYS A 47 1.33 23.66 -24.26
N SER A 48 1.09 22.48 -23.69
CA SER A 48 -0.28 22.03 -23.44
C SER A 48 -0.97 23.07 -22.55
N ASP A 49 -2.17 23.52 -22.91
CA ASP A 49 -2.94 24.51 -22.14
C ASP A 49 -3.06 24.07 -20.67
N ALA A 50 -2.25 24.64 -19.80
CA ALA A 50 -2.12 24.34 -18.39
C ALA A 50 -2.21 25.67 -17.61
N PRO A 51 -2.97 25.76 -16.50
CA PRO A 51 -3.78 24.71 -15.88
C PRO A 51 -4.97 24.29 -16.76
N ILE A 52 -5.29 23.00 -16.74
CA ILE A 52 -6.39 22.47 -17.56
C ILE A 52 -7.75 22.94 -17.05
N SER A 53 -8.55 23.52 -17.94
CA SER A 53 -9.96 23.82 -17.70
C SER A 53 -10.72 23.85 -19.02
N LYS A 54 -11.76 23.00 -19.13
CA LYS A 54 -12.68 22.97 -20.29
C LYS A 54 -14.11 22.68 -19.83
N PRO A 55 -14.78 23.63 -19.17
CA PRO A 55 -16.02 23.37 -18.42
C PRO A 55 -17.24 22.95 -19.28
N TYR A 56 -17.16 23.09 -20.61
CA TYR A 56 -18.27 22.79 -21.53
C TYR A 56 -18.09 21.50 -22.35
N LYS A 57 -17.14 20.64 -21.97
CA LYS A 57 -16.86 19.38 -22.68
C LYS A 57 -17.61 18.19 -22.07
N ASP A 58 -18.69 17.77 -22.70
CA ASP A 58 -19.55 16.66 -22.21
C ASP A 58 -18.92 15.27 -22.33
N LYS A 59 -18.07 15.06 -23.34
CA LYS A 59 -17.38 13.78 -23.58
C LYS A 59 -15.88 13.99 -23.54
N PHE A 60 -15.20 13.32 -22.63
CA PHE A 60 -13.74 13.39 -22.52
C PHE A 60 -13.17 12.08 -22.01
N MET A 61 -11.87 11.90 -22.20
CA MET A 61 -11.14 10.72 -21.74
C MET A 61 -9.86 11.17 -21.08
N PHE A 62 -9.48 10.58 -19.95
CA PHE A 62 -8.15 10.78 -19.40
C PHE A 62 -7.50 9.45 -19.05
N LEU A 63 -6.17 9.46 -18.95
CA LEU A 63 -5.40 8.30 -18.51
C LEU A 63 -4.96 8.49 -17.06
N ILE A 64 -4.89 7.40 -16.30
CA ILE A 64 -4.29 7.37 -14.97
C ILE A 64 -3.07 6.45 -15.01
N ASN A 65 -1.90 7.01 -14.76
CA ASN A 65 -0.65 6.28 -14.58
C ASN A 65 -0.18 6.53 -13.13
N SER A 66 -0.20 5.49 -12.30
CA SER A 66 0.13 5.60 -10.87
C SER A 66 1.45 4.92 -10.58
N ASP A 67 2.33 5.59 -9.84
CA ASP A 67 3.63 5.04 -9.42
C ASP A 67 4.55 4.68 -10.61
N PRO A 68 4.86 5.58 -11.56
CA PRO A 68 5.87 5.30 -12.58
C PRO A 68 7.26 5.07 -11.98
N GLN A 69 7.55 5.65 -10.80
CA GLN A 69 8.75 5.44 -9.99
C GLN A 69 10.05 5.41 -10.80
N MET A 70 10.18 6.34 -11.73
CA MET A 70 11.32 6.36 -12.64
C MET A 70 12.62 6.73 -11.87
N GLY A 71 13.77 6.50 -12.49
CA GLY A 71 15.07 6.84 -11.91
C GLY A 71 15.77 7.98 -12.64
N ASP A 72 17.00 8.25 -12.23
CA ASP A 72 17.93 9.05 -13.02
C ASP A 72 18.08 8.51 -14.46
N GLN A 73 18.33 9.40 -15.43
CA GLN A 73 18.47 9.04 -16.85
C GLN A 73 19.58 8.02 -17.10
N PHE A 74 20.70 8.14 -16.39
CA PHE A 74 21.91 7.35 -16.56
C PHE A 74 22.08 6.30 -15.46
N THR A 75 20.98 5.92 -14.80
CA THR A 75 21.03 4.93 -13.73
C THR A 75 21.59 3.59 -14.20
N GLU A 76 22.53 3.03 -13.43
CA GLU A 76 23.06 1.67 -13.64
C GLU A 76 22.14 0.58 -13.07
N LYS A 77 21.09 0.97 -12.32
CA LYS A 77 20.13 0.02 -11.74
C LYS A 77 19.18 -0.46 -12.83
N SER A 78 19.36 -1.70 -13.28
CA SER A 78 18.52 -2.32 -14.32
C SER A 78 17.02 -2.21 -14.05
N GLY A 79 16.59 -2.32 -12.79
CA GLY A 79 15.19 -2.11 -12.41
C GLY A 79 14.67 -0.71 -12.75
N LEU A 80 15.45 0.35 -12.47
CA LEU A 80 15.07 1.73 -12.81
C LEU A 80 15.16 2.01 -14.31
N GLN A 81 16.09 1.36 -15.02
CA GLN A 81 16.13 1.42 -16.48
C GLN A 81 14.82 0.90 -17.10
N VAL A 82 14.27 -0.21 -16.60
CA VAL A 82 12.93 -0.70 -17.02
C VAL A 82 11.85 0.34 -16.79
N LEU A 83 11.86 1.03 -15.65
CA LEU A 83 10.84 2.02 -15.31
C LEU A 83 10.95 3.28 -16.19
N ASN A 84 12.17 3.73 -16.48
CA ASN A 84 12.42 4.80 -17.45
C ASN A 84 11.90 4.41 -18.84
N GLU A 85 12.21 3.20 -19.32
CA GLU A 85 11.73 2.66 -20.59
C GLU A 85 10.20 2.61 -20.64
N LEU A 86 9.54 2.08 -19.60
CA LEU A 86 8.07 2.02 -19.53
C LEU A 86 7.42 3.42 -19.57
N LEU A 87 8.02 4.41 -18.92
CA LEU A 87 7.54 5.80 -18.97
C LEU A 87 7.67 6.38 -20.39
N GLU A 88 8.82 6.19 -21.05
CA GLU A 88 9.03 6.63 -22.43
C GLU A 88 8.05 5.94 -23.40
N MET A 89 7.83 4.64 -23.23
CA MET A 89 6.86 3.85 -24.01
C MET A 89 5.42 4.34 -23.80
N PHE A 90 5.03 4.67 -22.56
CA PHE A 90 3.71 5.21 -22.25
C PHE A 90 3.49 6.58 -22.91
N VAL A 91 4.49 7.47 -22.84
CA VAL A 91 4.45 8.79 -23.49
C VAL A 91 4.32 8.63 -25.01
N TYR A 92 5.13 7.75 -25.61
CA TYR A 92 5.07 7.50 -27.05
C TYR A 92 3.73 6.91 -27.49
N GLU A 93 3.22 5.89 -26.79
CA GLU A 93 1.91 5.30 -27.06
C GLU A 93 0.82 6.37 -27.01
N THR A 94 0.80 7.18 -25.94
CA THR A 94 -0.23 8.20 -25.72
C THR A 94 -0.23 9.24 -26.83
N ASN A 95 0.95 9.72 -27.23
CA ASN A 95 1.09 10.66 -28.34
C ASN A 95 0.68 10.09 -29.70
N SER A 96 0.77 8.78 -29.86
CA SER A 96 0.47 8.08 -31.12
C SER A 96 -1.00 7.70 -31.27
N ARG A 97 -1.83 7.94 -30.25
CA ARG A 97 -3.28 7.67 -30.30
C ARG A 97 -3.97 8.53 -31.34
N LYS A 98 -4.84 7.90 -32.14
CA LYS A 98 -5.68 8.58 -33.15
C LYS A 98 -6.69 9.49 -32.47
N LEU A 99 -7.16 10.52 -33.17
CA LEU A 99 -8.07 11.55 -32.64
C LEU A 99 -9.24 10.99 -31.81
N LYS A 100 -9.92 9.93 -32.29
CA LYS A 100 -11.06 9.32 -31.58
C LYS A 100 -10.72 8.67 -30.23
N ASP A 101 -9.46 8.30 -30.03
CA ASP A 101 -8.95 7.60 -28.84
C ASP A 101 -7.94 8.47 -28.06
N LYS A 102 -7.80 9.74 -28.45
CA LYS A 102 -6.80 10.67 -27.90
C LYS A 102 -7.30 11.18 -26.53
N PRO A 103 -6.54 10.99 -25.44
CA PRO A 103 -6.94 11.50 -24.14
C PRO A 103 -6.84 13.03 -24.09
N ASP A 104 -7.64 13.60 -23.21
CA ASP A 104 -7.70 15.02 -22.91
C ASP A 104 -6.65 15.47 -21.93
N PHE A 105 -6.30 14.61 -20.96
CA PHE A 105 -5.22 14.81 -20.02
C PHE A 105 -4.71 13.45 -19.50
N VAL A 106 -3.56 13.47 -18.84
CA VAL A 106 -3.02 12.33 -18.07
C VAL A 106 -2.85 12.73 -16.62
N VAL A 107 -3.36 11.90 -15.72
CA VAL A 107 -3.11 11.99 -14.29
C VAL A 107 -1.95 11.09 -13.93
N TRP A 108 -0.92 11.68 -13.35
CA TRP A 108 0.22 10.98 -12.78
C TRP A 108 0.00 10.88 -11.27
N ASN A 109 -0.50 9.75 -10.80
CA ASN A 109 -1.11 9.61 -9.46
C ASN A 109 -0.08 9.33 -8.34
N GLY A 110 0.97 10.16 -8.29
CA GLY A 110 2.05 10.10 -7.29
C GLY A 110 3.09 9.03 -7.55
N ASP A 111 4.16 9.12 -6.77
CA ASP A 111 5.40 8.35 -6.89
C ASP A 111 5.96 8.47 -8.30
N LEU A 112 6.13 9.73 -8.72
CA LEU A 112 6.65 10.07 -10.04
C LEU A 112 8.08 9.56 -10.19
N VAL A 113 8.86 9.69 -9.11
CA VAL A 113 10.27 9.31 -9.06
C VAL A 113 10.52 8.25 -7.99
N TRP A 114 11.61 7.48 -8.13
CA TRP A 114 11.99 6.43 -7.17
C TRP A 114 12.61 6.97 -5.88
N ASP A 115 13.42 8.00 -5.98
CA ASP A 115 13.95 8.76 -4.85
C ASP A 115 13.89 10.24 -5.27
N ALA A 116 13.51 11.15 -4.36
CA ALA A 116 13.34 12.59 -4.61
C ALA A 116 14.68 13.33 -4.82
N TYR A 117 15.49 12.87 -5.77
CA TYR A 117 16.70 13.53 -6.23
C TYR A 117 16.40 14.41 -7.45
N GLN A 118 17.10 15.54 -7.57
CA GLN A 118 16.85 16.51 -8.65
C GLN A 118 17.00 15.86 -10.03
N ASN A 119 18.04 15.06 -10.25
CA ASN A 119 18.28 14.38 -11.52
C ASN A 119 17.18 13.37 -11.91
N ALA A 120 16.47 12.80 -10.93
CA ALA A 120 15.30 12.00 -11.17
C ALA A 120 14.15 12.89 -11.69
N PHE A 121 13.84 14.00 -11.02
CA PHE A 121 12.84 14.95 -11.48
C PHE A 121 13.17 15.53 -12.86
N ASP A 122 14.43 15.85 -13.14
CA ASP A 122 14.89 16.33 -14.45
C ASP A 122 14.63 15.27 -15.54
N ASN A 123 14.89 14.00 -15.23
CA ASN A 123 14.62 12.90 -16.15
C ASN A 123 13.11 12.70 -16.39
N PHE A 124 12.29 12.78 -15.35
CA PHE A 124 10.83 12.75 -15.47
C PHE A 124 10.34 13.90 -16.36
N GLN A 125 10.80 15.13 -16.11
CA GLN A 125 10.48 16.31 -16.93
C GLN A 125 10.92 16.10 -18.38
N ARG A 126 12.14 15.64 -18.63
CA ARG A 126 12.67 15.36 -19.99
C ARG A 126 11.79 14.38 -20.76
N ILE A 127 11.26 13.36 -20.10
CA ILE A 127 10.40 12.35 -20.75
C ILE A 127 8.99 12.91 -20.95
N VAL A 128 8.37 13.46 -19.90
CA VAL A 128 6.97 13.87 -19.89
C VAL A 128 6.74 15.18 -20.65
N ALA A 129 7.72 16.07 -20.77
CA ALA A 129 7.62 17.28 -21.60
C ALA A 129 7.41 16.98 -23.10
N LYS A 130 7.65 15.73 -23.54
CA LYS A 130 7.33 15.28 -24.91
C LYS A 130 5.84 14.98 -25.11
N MET A 131 5.05 14.92 -24.04
CA MET A 131 3.61 14.69 -24.11
C MET A 131 2.91 15.82 -24.87
N LYS A 132 2.08 15.47 -25.84
CA LYS A 132 1.22 16.40 -26.60
C LYS A 132 -0.14 16.62 -25.92
N ILE A 133 -0.25 16.18 -24.66
CA ILE A 133 -1.47 16.12 -23.86
C ILE A 133 -1.14 16.72 -22.49
N PRO A 134 -2.00 17.57 -21.93
CA PRO A 134 -1.81 18.11 -20.59
C PRO A 134 -1.63 17.03 -19.51
N SER A 135 -0.90 17.37 -18.46
CA SER A 135 -0.65 16.50 -17.31
C SER A 135 -1.19 17.10 -16.01
N VAL A 136 -1.69 16.24 -15.14
CA VAL A 136 -2.11 16.53 -13.76
C VAL A 136 -1.18 15.72 -12.85
N LEU A 137 -0.48 16.37 -11.94
CA LEU A 137 0.47 15.69 -11.03
C LEU A 137 -0.11 15.59 -9.63
N VAL A 138 -0.09 14.39 -9.07
CA VAL A 138 -0.39 14.11 -7.67
C VAL A 138 0.93 13.85 -6.97
N HIS A 139 1.10 14.35 -5.75
CA HIS A 139 2.31 14.11 -4.95
C HIS A 139 2.22 12.77 -4.24
N GLY A 140 3.21 11.89 -4.43
CA GLY A 140 3.37 10.61 -3.74
C GLY A 140 4.40 10.63 -2.62
N ASN A 141 4.59 9.49 -1.95
CA ASN A 141 5.53 9.40 -0.83
C ASN A 141 7.01 9.36 -1.24
N HIS A 142 7.29 9.10 -2.52
CA HIS A 142 8.64 9.17 -3.09
C HIS A 142 8.99 10.54 -3.68
N ASP A 143 8.04 11.49 -3.70
CA ASP A 143 8.15 12.76 -4.43
C ASP A 143 8.64 13.93 -3.56
N GLY A 144 8.96 13.69 -2.29
CA GLY A 144 9.42 14.71 -1.36
C GLY A 144 8.59 14.77 -0.08
N TYR A 145 8.92 15.71 0.78
CA TYR A 145 8.25 15.96 2.05
C TYR A 145 7.82 17.42 2.13
N ASP A 146 6.76 17.69 2.89
CA ASP A 146 6.17 19.03 3.01
C ASP A 146 5.99 19.67 1.62
N ASP A 147 6.46 20.90 1.41
CA ASP A 147 6.39 21.63 0.14
C ASP A 147 7.75 21.58 -0.60
N ASP A 148 8.23 20.37 -0.93
CA ASP A 148 9.54 20.19 -1.58
C ASP A 148 9.61 20.98 -2.90
N PRO A 149 10.55 21.94 -3.03
CA PRO A 149 10.63 22.80 -4.20
C PRO A 149 10.93 22.03 -5.49
N LYS A 150 11.56 20.86 -5.44
CA LYS A 150 11.87 20.07 -6.64
C LYS A 150 10.59 19.55 -7.28
N PHE A 151 9.66 19.03 -6.47
CA PHE A 151 8.35 18.60 -6.95
C PHE A 151 7.53 19.79 -7.42
N LEU A 152 7.48 20.89 -6.65
CA LEU A 152 6.71 22.07 -7.02
C LEU A 152 7.21 22.72 -8.33
N ASN A 153 8.54 22.78 -8.54
CA ASN A 153 9.11 23.24 -9.80
C ASN A 153 8.74 22.32 -10.96
N LEU A 154 8.80 20.99 -10.76
CA LEU A 154 8.36 20.04 -11.77
C LEU A 154 6.87 20.23 -12.10
N GLN A 155 6.03 20.36 -11.07
CA GLN A 155 4.60 20.56 -11.19
C GLN A 155 4.27 21.81 -11.98
N GLU A 156 4.95 22.93 -11.70
CA GLU A 156 4.76 24.18 -12.41
C GLU A 156 5.14 24.04 -13.88
N ASN A 157 6.27 23.41 -14.16
CA ASN A 157 6.77 23.21 -15.53
C ASN A 157 5.89 22.29 -16.38
N ILE A 158 5.28 21.26 -15.78
CA ILE A 158 4.54 20.21 -16.49
C ILE A 158 3.03 20.43 -16.48
N SER A 159 2.48 21.00 -15.41
CA SER A 159 1.03 21.11 -15.18
C SER A 159 0.54 22.54 -14.89
N GLY A 160 1.45 23.52 -14.78
CA GLY A 160 1.10 24.91 -14.50
C GLY A 160 0.62 25.19 -13.06
N TYR A 161 0.54 24.16 -12.21
CA TYR A 161 0.23 24.29 -10.79
C TYR A 161 1.50 24.37 -9.96
N ARG A 162 1.46 25.12 -8.86
CA ARG A 162 2.55 25.17 -7.87
C ARG A 162 2.00 25.05 -6.45
N GLN A 163 1.23 23.98 -6.23
CA GLN A 163 0.55 23.69 -4.98
C GLN A 163 0.21 22.20 -4.92
N LEU A 164 0.40 21.60 -3.75
CA LEU A 164 0.20 20.17 -3.55
C LEU A 164 -1.28 19.75 -3.53
N ASN A 165 -2.12 20.61 -2.97
CA ASN A 165 -3.57 20.45 -2.92
C ASN A 165 -4.20 21.48 -3.86
N TYR A 166 -5.00 21.01 -4.82
CA TYR A 166 -5.68 21.88 -5.79
C TYR A 166 -6.93 21.22 -6.34
N SER A 167 -7.80 22.03 -6.92
CA SER A 167 -8.98 21.56 -7.62
C SER A 167 -9.16 22.32 -8.93
N PHE A 168 -9.88 21.71 -9.87
CA PHE A 168 -10.19 22.29 -11.17
C PHE A 168 -11.47 21.68 -11.75
N ASP A 169 -12.08 22.36 -12.72
CA ASP A 169 -13.24 21.84 -13.44
C ASP A 169 -12.86 21.39 -14.84
N TYR A 170 -13.40 20.24 -15.25
CA TYR A 170 -13.28 19.75 -16.62
C TYR A 170 -14.60 19.12 -17.07
N GLY A 171 -15.18 19.65 -18.14
CA GLY A 171 -16.61 19.45 -18.42
C GLY A 171 -17.45 19.89 -17.22
N LYS A 172 -18.51 19.14 -16.93
CA LYS A 172 -19.36 19.35 -15.75
C LYS A 172 -18.84 18.72 -14.47
N TRP A 173 -17.66 18.09 -14.51
CA TRP A 173 -17.07 17.42 -13.37
C TRP A 173 -16.09 18.32 -12.64
N HIS A 174 -16.10 18.20 -11.33
CA HIS A 174 -15.10 18.79 -10.46
C HIS A 174 -13.99 17.77 -10.18
N PHE A 175 -12.75 18.23 -10.14
CA PHE A 175 -11.58 17.39 -9.89
C PHE A 175 -10.81 17.92 -8.70
N VAL A 176 -10.46 17.03 -7.78
CA VAL A 176 -9.72 17.37 -6.56
C VAL A 176 -8.44 16.54 -6.53
N VAL A 177 -7.32 17.18 -6.23
CA VAL A 177 -6.02 16.54 -6.02
C VAL A 177 -5.56 16.88 -4.61
N ILE A 178 -5.22 15.86 -3.83
CA ILE A 178 -4.55 16.03 -2.53
C ILE A 178 -3.20 15.30 -2.51
N SER A 179 -2.25 15.84 -1.77
CA SER A 179 -0.94 15.20 -1.61
C SER A 179 -0.94 13.98 -0.69
N ALA A 180 0.14 13.22 -0.79
CA ALA A 180 0.47 12.13 0.11
C ALA A 180 0.69 12.56 1.56
N GLN A 181 0.72 11.58 2.46
CA GLN A 181 0.86 11.74 3.91
C GLN A 181 2.10 12.55 4.33
N GLU A 182 3.14 12.58 3.51
CA GLU A 182 4.42 13.25 3.75
C GLU A 182 4.30 14.77 3.85
N LYS A 183 3.15 15.34 3.46
CA LYS A 183 2.78 16.75 3.68
C LYS A 183 2.15 17.00 5.05
N TYR A 184 1.62 15.98 5.74
CA TYR A 184 0.74 16.14 6.90
C TYR A 184 1.38 15.65 8.21
N ASN A 185 2.64 16.02 8.43
CA ASN A 185 3.39 15.60 9.61
C ASN A 185 2.91 16.32 10.88
N LYS A 186 2.46 17.58 10.77
CA LYS A 186 1.95 18.41 11.87
C LYS A 186 0.42 18.40 11.91
N ASP A 187 -0.16 18.58 13.09
CA ASP A 187 -1.62 18.60 13.25
C ASP A 187 -2.27 19.81 12.60
N GLU A 188 -1.56 20.94 12.53
CA GLU A 188 -1.99 22.12 11.78
C GLU A 188 -2.15 21.81 10.28
N GLN A 189 -1.16 21.15 9.66
CA GLN A 189 -1.23 20.75 8.24
C GLN A 189 -2.39 19.78 7.98
N LYS A 190 -2.64 18.83 8.89
CA LYS A 190 -3.79 17.91 8.82
C LYS A 190 -5.11 18.69 8.87
N LYS A 191 -5.21 19.66 9.78
CA LYS A 191 -6.40 20.51 9.93
C LYS A 191 -6.61 21.38 8.69
N GLU A 192 -5.57 22.03 8.18
CA GLU A 192 -5.62 22.84 6.96
C GLU A 192 -6.13 22.04 5.76
N LEU A 193 -5.65 20.80 5.59
CA LEU A 193 -6.18 19.90 4.54
C LEU A 193 -7.67 19.66 4.72
N LEU A 194 -8.10 19.26 5.93
CA LEU A 194 -9.50 18.92 6.18
C LEU A 194 -10.41 20.11 5.96
N ASP A 195 -10.02 21.29 6.43
CA ASP A 195 -10.79 22.53 6.27
C ASP A 195 -10.87 22.95 4.79
N TRP A 196 -9.74 22.90 4.07
CA TRP A 196 -9.71 23.21 2.64
C TRP A 196 -10.57 22.24 1.83
N LEU A 197 -10.45 20.95 2.09
CA LEU A 197 -11.19 19.91 1.37
C LEU A 197 -12.69 19.99 1.67
N ASP A 198 -13.09 20.21 2.93
CA ASP A 198 -14.49 20.40 3.28
C ASP A 198 -15.09 21.61 2.57
N ASP A 199 -14.36 22.74 2.54
CA ASP A 199 -14.79 23.97 1.89
C ASP A 199 -14.94 23.81 0.36
N ASP A 200 -13.95 23.20 -0.29
CA ASP A 200 -13.96 22.93 -1.73
C ASP A 200 -15.10 21.99 -2.14
N LEU A 201 -15.27 20.87 -1.43
CA LEU A 201 -16.36 19.92 -1.70
C LEU A 201 -17.73 20.52 -1.42
N ARG A 202 -17.86 21.36 -0.39
CA ARG A 202 -19.11 22.06 -0.06
C ARG A 202 -19.51 23.07 -1.13
N LYS A 203 -18.54 23.86 -1.63
CA LYS A 203 -18.76 24.85 -2.69
C LYS A 203 -19.11 24.19 -4.02
N ASN A 204 -18.61 22.98 -4.27
CA ASN A 204 -18.86 22.20 -5.49
C ASN A 204 -19.84 21.02 -5.27
N LYS A 205 -20.70 21.09 -4.25
CA LYS A 205 -21.63 19.99 -3.90
C LYS A 205 -22.61 19.60 -5.01
N ASP A 206 -22.90 20.52 -5.94
CA ASP A 206 -23.83 20.31 -7.05
C ASP A 206 -23.17 19.72 -8.31
N LYS A 207 -21.84 19.54 -8.30
CA LYS A 207 -21.07 18.87 -9.36
C LYS A 207 -20.69 17.47 -8.93
N GLN A 208 -20.58 16.55 -9.88
CA GLN A 208 -19.93 15.27 -9.58
C GLN A 208 -18.42 15.46 -9.47
N THR A 209 -17.82 14.89 -8.44
CA THR A 209 -16.41 15.07 -8.13
C THR A 209 -15.62 13.78 -8.34
N MET A 210 -14.47 13.88 -9.01
CA MET A 210 -13.42 12.85 -9.00
C MET A 210 -12.24 13.36 -8.18
N MET A 211 -11.74 12.52 -7.29
CA MET A 211 -10.63 12.87 -6.42
C MET A 211 -9.43 11.96 -6.67
N PHE A 212 -8.25 12.54 -6.66
CA PHE A 212 -6.97 11.84 -6.76
C PHE A 212 -6.15 12.09 -5.49
N MET A 213 -5.69 10.99 -4.91
CA MET A 213 -4.85 10.97 -3.73
C MET A 213 -3.85 9.84 -3.90
N HIS A 214 -2.66 9.94 -3.33
CA HIS A 214 -1.69 8.88 -3.55
C HIS A 214 -1.98 7.62 -2.71
N TYR A 215 -2.10 7.77 -1.39
CA TYR A 215 -2.36 6.65 -0.49
C TYR A 215 -3.81 6.13 -0.61
N HIS A 216 -4.01 4.84 -0.39
CA HIS A 216 -5.33 4.26 -0.18
C HIS A 216 -5.85 4.61 1.22
N ILE A 217 -7.18 4.64 1.39
CA ILE A 217 -7.84 4.93 2.68
C ILE A 217 -8.67 3.75 3.21
N LEU A 218 -9.17 2.91 2.31
CA LEU A 218 -9.88 1.68 2.65
C LEU A 218 -8.93 0.47 2.64
N PRO A 219 -9.24 -0.58 3.40
CA PRO A 219 -8.45 -1.82 3.38
C PRO A 219 -8.23 -2.38 1.98
N THR A 220 -7.05 -2.92 1.73
CA THR A 220 -6.66 -3.50 0.42
C THR A 220 -6.42 -5.01 0.46
N GLY A 221 -6.32 -5.58 1.67
CA GLY A 221 -6.23 -7.03 1.89
C GLY A 221 -4.80 -7.55 1.93
N LEU A 222 -3.83 -6.65 2.09
CA LEU A 222 -2.41 -6.94 2.33
C LEU A 222 -1.98 -6.33 3.66
N SER A 223 -1.14 -7.04 4.42
CA SER A 223 -0.76 -6.68 5.78
C SER A 223 -0.05 -5.33 5.86
N GLN A 224 0.94 -5.11 4.98
CA GLN A 224 1.68 -3.84 4.93
C GLN A 224 0.76 -2.63 4.71
N MET A 225 -0.36 -2.82 4.01
CA MET A 225 -1.29 -1.76 3.67
C MET A 225 -2.25 -1.43 4.81
N GLU A 226 -2.24 -2.16 5.93
CA GLU A 226 -3.00 -1.82 7.13
C GLU A 226 -2.46 -0.52 7.76
N PHE A 227 -1.14 -0.40 7.91
CA PHE A 227 -0.50 0.76 8.53
C PHE A 227 0.08 1.76 7.52
N TYR A 228 0.38 1.33 6.29
CA TYR A 228 1.00 2.18 5.28
C TYR A 228 -0.06 2.97 4.49
N THR A 229 -0.77 3.83 5.20
CA THR A 229 -1.88 4.68 4.75
C THR A 229 -1.75 6.06 5.43
N TYR A 230 -2.74 6.93 5.27
CA TYR A 230 -2.83 8.15 6.07
C TYR A 230 -2.88 7.79 7.57
N PHE A 231 -2.15 8.57 8.39
CA PHE A 231 -2.05 8.31 9.83
C PHE A 231 -1.96 9.64 10.61
N PRO A 232 -2.31 9.66 11.91
CA PRO A 232 -2.90 8.57 12.70
C PRO A 232 -4.27 8.15 12.15
N MET A 233 -4.77 7.01 12.59
CA MET A 233 -6.08 6.48 12.17
C MET A 233 -7.20 7.51 12.35
N SER A 234 -7.15 8.34 13.39
CA SER A 234 -8.11 9.43 13.62
C SER A 234 -8.11 10.48 12.50
N PHE A 235 -6.95 10.84 11.95
CA PHE A 235 -6.84 11.74 10.80
C PHE A 235 -7.36 11.07 9.53
N LYS A 236 -6.97 9.81 9.31
CA LYS A 236 -7.47 8.99 8.19
C LYS A 236 -9.01 8.93 8.18
N ASN A 237 -9.62 8.66 9.33
CA ASN A 237 -11.07 8.57 9.44
C ASN A 237 -11.75 9.92 9.17
N LYS A 238 -11.23 11.02 9.73
CA LYS A 238 -11.74 12.38 9.44
C LYS A 238 -11.64 12.74 7.95
N LEU A 239 -10.55 12.34 7.30
CA LEU A 239 -10.39 12.52 5.86
C LEU A 239 -11.44 11.73 5.07
N LEU A 240 -11.66 10.45 5.43
CA LEU A 240 -12.69 9.61 4.81
C LEU A 240 -14.11 10.18 5.01
N ASP A 241 -14.42 10.67 6.20
CA ASP A 241 -15.71 11.31 6.49
C ASP A 241 -15.87 12.60 5.67
N THR A 242 -14.83 13.42 5.56
CA THR A 242 -14.85 14.65 4.74
C THR A 242 -15.13 14.34 3.26
N ILE A 243 -14.44 13.34 2.71
CA ILE A 243 -14.62 12.87 1.31
C ILE A 243 -16.08 12.45 1.05
N THR A 244 -16.71 11.79 2.01
CA THR A 244 -18.04 11.18 1.82
C THR A 244 -19.20 12.06 2.29
N LYS A 245 -18.92 13.16 3.00
CA LYS A 245 -19.90 14.03 3.67
C LYS A 245 -20.99 14.59 2.75
N TYR A 246 -20.60 15.16 1.61
CA TYR A 246 -21.53 15.84 0.69
C TYR A 246 -22.07 14.94 -0.42
N GLN A 247 -21.65 13.66 -0.48
CA GLN A 247 -22.03 12.66 -1.48
C GLN A 247 -21.74 13.05 -2.94
N ASN A 248 -21.02 14.14 -3.19
CA ASN A 248 -20.65 14.62 -4.52
C ASN A 248 -19.39 13.95 -5.06
N VAL A 249 -18.47 13.49 -4.20
CA VAL A 249 -17.33 12.65 -4.61
C VAL A 249 -17.82 11.28 -5.05
N LYS A 250 -17.73 11.00 -6.34
CA LYS A 250 -18.19 9.73 -6.94
C LYS A 250 -17.06 8.73 -7.14
N TYR A 251 -15.85 9.22 -7.37
CA TYR A 251 -14.67 8.39 -7.59
C TYR A 251 -13.47 8.96 -6.83
N VAL A 252 -12.77 8.10 -6.10
CA VAL A 252 -11.46 8.36 -5.49
C VAL A 252 -10.49 7.37 -6.10
N PHE A 253 -9.42 7.87 -6.71
CA PHE A 253 -8.37 7.06 -7.29
C PHE A 253 -7.09 7.16 -6.46
N SER A 254 -6.60 6.01 -5.98
CA SER A 254 -5.36 5.90 -5.20
C SER A 254 -4.25 5.18 -5.96
N GLY A 255 -3.02 5.66 -5.85
CA GLY A 255 -1.80 4.96 -6.28
C GLY A 255 -1.27 4.08 -5.16
N HIS A 256 0.03 4.17 -4.88
CA HIS A 256 0.79 3.69 -3.72
C HIS A 256 0.88 2.16 -3.56
N VAL A 257 -0.23 1.45 -3.78
CA VAL A 257 -0.42 0.02 -3.51
C VAL A 257 0.29 -0.85 -4.54
N HIS A 258 0.67 -0.30 -5.69
CA HIS A 258 1.30 -1.01 -6.80
C HIS A 258 0.48 -2.24 -7.20
N ILE A 259 -0.68 -2.00 -7.80
CA ILE A 259 -1.67 -3.05 -8.07
C ILE A 259 -1.77 -3.37 -9.57
N GLY A 260 -2.07 -4.63 -9.89
CA GLY A 260 -2.45 -5.04 -11.25
C GLY A 260 -3.92 -4.70 -11.56
N ILE A 261 -4.34 -4.87 -12.82
CA ILE A 261 -5.71 -4.56 -13.26
C ILE A 261 -6.72 -5.47 -12.57
N LYS A 262 -6.46 -6.78 -12.56
CA LYS A 262 -7.39 -7.73 -11.95
C LYS A 262 -7.59 -7.48 -10.46
N ALA A 263 -6.49 -7.23 -9.75
CA ALA A 263 -6.54 -6.94 -8.33
C ALA A 263 -7.24 -5.61 -8.05
N SER A 264 -6.99 -4.56 -8.86
CA SER A 264 -7.69 -3.28 -8.78
C SER A 264 -9.21 -3.43 -8.88
N ILE A 265 -9.70 -4.19 -9.86
CA ILE A 265 -11.14 -4.45 -10.01
C ILE A 265 -11.73 -5.13 -8.76
N LYS A 266 -10.99 -6.09 -8.19
CA LYS A 266 -11.46 -6.89 -7.06
C LYS A 266 -11.38 -6.17 -5.71
N THR A 267 -10.47 -5.21 -5.56
CA THR A 267 -10.34 -4.36 -4.38
C THR A 267 -11.14 -3.07 -4.49
N ALA A 268 -11.64 -2.71 -5.67
CA ALA A 268 -12.54 -1.57 -5.83
C ALA A 268 -13.81 -1.76 -4.99
N ARG A 269 -14.18 -0.70 -4.27
CA ARG A 269 -15.31 -0.70 -3.34
C ARG A 269 -16.12 0.57 -3.40
N THR A 270 -17.41 0.47 -3.10
CA THR A 270 -18.26 1.63 -2.84
C THR A 270 -18.46 1.79 -1.32
N TYR A 271 -18.21 2.98 -0.79
CA TYR A 271 -18.44 3.32 0.61
C TYR A 271 -19.13 4.68 0.72
N LYS A 272 -20.25 4.74 1.45
CA LYS A 272 -21.11 5.94 1.60
C LYS A 272 -21.41 6.69 0.27
N GLY A 273 -21.56 5.96 -0.84
CA GLY A 273 -21.88 6.52 -2.16
C GLY A 273 -20.67 6.90 -3.03
N THR A 274 -19.46 6.80 -2.50
CA THR A 274 -18.20 7.06 -3.21
C THR A 274 -17.51 5.76 -3.62
N ASN A 275 -16.99 5.70 -4.85
CA ASN A 275 -16.21 4.54 -5.33
C ASN A 275 -14.72 4.77 -5.09
N PHE A 276 -14.09 3.91 -4.31
CA PHE A 276 -12.65 3.91 -4.04
C PHE A 276 -11.97 2.87 -4.93
N ILE A 277 -11.01 3.33 -5.74
CA ILE A 277 -10.36 2.51 -6.77
C ILE A 277 -8.84 2.68 -6.64
N LEU A 278 -8.15 1.56 -6.50
CA LEU A 278 -6.69 1.53 -6.54
C LEU A 278 -6.26 1.50 -8.01
N ALA A 279 -5.69 2.57 -8.52
CA ALA A 279 -5.28 2.67 -9.91
C ALA A 279 -4.10 1.70 -10.20
N PRO A 280 -4.15 0.93 -11.30
CA PRO A 280 -3.06 0.07 -11.71
C PRO A 280 -1.76 0.83 -11.98
N THR A 281 -0.64 0.14 -11.82
CA THR A 281 0.70 0.72 -11.90
C THR A 281 1.57 0.13 -13.02
N PRO A 282 2.52 0.88 -13.59
CA PRO A 282 3.52 0.31 -14.48
C PRO A 282 4.61 -0.46 -13.74
N VAL A 283 4.75 -0.33 -12.41
CA VAL A 283 5.78 -1.11 -11.68
C VAL A 283 5.31 -2.54 -11.38
N PHE A 284 6.23 -3.37 -10.88
CA PHE A 284 5.90 -4.74 -10.50
C PHE A 284 5.00 -4.75 -9.27
N ALA A 285 3.86 -5.43 -9.35
CA ALA A 285 2.84 -5.35 -8.31
C ALA A 285 3.26 -5.93 -6.95
N ARG A 286 2.62 -5.43 -5.89
CA ARG A 286 2.55 -6.07 -4.56
C ARG A 286 1.89 -7.44 -4.65
N PRO A 287 2.00 -8.30 -3.62
CA PRO A 287 1.72 -9.73 -3.75
C PRO A 287 0.22 -10.08 -3.69
N PHE A 288 -0.61 -9.39 -4.47
CA PHE A 288 -1.92 -9.91 -4.85
C PHE A 288 -1.79 -11.23 -5.62
N GLY A 289 -0.70 -11.37 -6.37
CA GLY A 289 -0.28 -12.63 -6.98
C GLY A 289 -1.26 -13.17 -8.04
N GLU A 290 -2.03 -12.30 -8.67
CA GLU A 290 -2.87 -12.63 -9.83
C GLU A 290 -3.01 -11.47 -10.81
N GLU A 291 -3.18 -11.82 -12.08
CA GLU A 291 -3.52 -10.93 -13.18
C GLU A 291 -4.34 -11.71 -14.23
N TYR A 292 -4.94 -11.03 -15.20
CA TYR A 292 -5.56 -11.67 -16.35
C TYR A 292 -4.51 -12.31 -17.27
N PRO A 293 -4.67 -13.59 -17.66
CA PRO A 293 -3.72 -14.29 -18.53
C PRO A 293 -3.42 -13.59 -19.86
N LYS A 294 -4.35 -12.78 -20.37
CA LYS A 294 -4.16 -11.99 -21.61
C LYS A 294 -3.11 -10.88 -21.50
N PHE A 295 -2.62 -10.59 -20.30
CA PHE A 295 -1.52 -9.65 -20.06
C PHE A 295 -0.21 -10.35 -19.67
N ASP A 296 -0.20 -11.68 -19.61
CA ASP A 296 1.02 -12.44 -19.34
C ASP A 296 1.99 -12.29 -20.51
N GLU A 297 3.25 -11.99 -20.20
CA GLU A 297 4.32 -11.85 -21.18
C GLU A 297 5.56 -12.62 -20.71
N LYS A 298 5.38 -13.92 -20.50
CA LYS A 298 6.45 -14.80 -20.02
C LYS A 298 7.71 -14.64 -20.88
N GLY A 299 8.84 -14.36 -20.22
CA GLY A 299 10.12 -14.14 -20.89
C GLY A 299 10.40 -12.68 -21.28
N SER A 300 9.39 -11.80 -21.24
CA SER A 300 9.58 -10.35 -21.35
C SER A 300 10.07 -9.76 -20.04
N ARG A 301 10.95 -8.76 -20.10
CA ARG A 301 11.34 -7.96 -18.93
C ARG A 301 10.21 -7.07 -18.40
N TYR A 302 9.11 -6.92 -19.16
CA TYR A 302 7.89 -6.19 -18.78
C TYR A 302 6.76 -7.12 -18.30
N ASP A 303 7.05 -8.42 -18.08
CA ASP A 303 6.06 -9.35 -17.52
C ASP A 303 5.53 -8.83 -16.17
N LYS A 304 4.20 -8.82 -16.00
CA LYS A 304 3.50 -8.34 -14.78
C LYS A 304 3.76 -6.86 -14.40
N MET A 305 4.14 -6.04 -15.37
CA MET A 305 4.38 -4.60 -15.23
C MET A 305 3.61 -3.83 -16.30
N GLY A 306 3.73 -2.51 -16.32
CA GLY A 306 3.23 -1.65 -17.40
C GLY A 306 1.71 -1.43 -17.42
N PHE A 307 1.00 -1.57 -16.30
CA PHE A 307 -0.45 -1.37 -16.24
C PHE A 307 -0.83 0.10 -16.00
N TYR A 308 -1.97 0.52 -16.55
CA TYR A 308 -2.55 1.84 -16.35
C TYR A 308 -4.07 1.79 -16.59
N SER A 309 -4.79 2.89 -16.35
CA SER A 309 -6.23 2.98 -16.64
C SER A 309 -6.57 4.08 -17.65
N GLU A 310 -7.61 3.84 -18.44
CA GLU A 310 -8.37 4.86 -19.16
C GLU A 310 -9.66 5.13 -18.40
N VAL A 311 -10.04 6.40 -18.29
CA VAL A 311 -11.35 6.82 -17.76
C VAL A 311 -12.06 7.57 -18.86
N HIS A 312 -13.22 7.08 -19.25
CA HIS A 312 -14.08 7.65 -20.29
C HIS A 312 -15.28 8.27 -19.61
N VAL A 313 -15.47 9.56 -19.79
CA VAL A 313 -16.58 10.33 -19.22
C VAL A 313 -17.51 10.78 -20.34
N ASN A 314 -18.80 10.50 -20.20
CA ASN A 314 -19.85 10.93 -21.11
C ASN A 314 -21.05 11.44 -20.32
N GLY A 315 -21.15 12.75 -20.17
CA GLY A 315 -22.10 13.35 -19.23
C GLY A 315 -21.80 12.87 -17.81
N ASP A 316 -22.75 12.18 -17.19
CA ASP A 316 -22.63 11.62 -15.83
C ASP A 316 -22.09 10.18 -15.82
N GLU A 317 -21.97 9.55 -16.99
CA GLU A 317 -21.53 8.16 -17.09
C GLU A 317 -20.00 8.09 -17.12
N VAL A 318 -19.45 7.17 -16.32
CA VAL A 318 -18.01 6.90 -16.25
C VAL A 318 -17.76 5.43 -16.56
N GLU A 319 -16.91 5.17 -17.56
CA GLU A 319 -16.37 3.85 -17.86
C GLU A 319 -14.87 3.83 -17.59
N ILE A 320 -14.41 2.85 -16.80
CA ILE A 320 -13.00 2.66 -16.48
C ILE A 320 -12.49 1.41 -17.20
N VAL A 321 -11.32 1.53 -17.82
CA VAL A 321 -10.72 0.47 -18.62
C VAL A 321 -9.26 0.28 -18.21
N GLY A 322 -8.92 -0.91 -17.73
CA GLY A 322 -7.55 -1.31 -17.43
C GLY A 322 -6.80 -1.72 -18.70
N ARG A 323 -5.56 -1.25 -18.83
CA ARG A 323 -4.69 -1.48 -19.98
C ARG A 323 -3.25 -1.75 -19.58
N LYS A 324 -2.52 -2.34 -20.52
CA LYS A 324 -1.08 -2.53 -20.44
C LYS A 324 -0.40 -1.79 -21.59
N ILE A 325 0.72 -1.13 -21.32
CA ILE A 325 1.51 -0.38 -22.30
C ILE A 325 1.88 -1.29 -23.48
N TYR A 326 1.68 -0.79 -24.70
CA TYR A 326 1.82 -1.46 -25.99
C TYR A 326 1.01 -2.75 -26.16
N LYS A 327 -0.10 -2.87 -25.43
CA LYS A 327 -1.07 -3.96 -25.58
C LYS A 327 -2.42 -3.42 -26.05
N THR A 328 -2.99 -4.13 -27.02
CA THR A 328 -4.33 -3.83 -27.55
C THR A 328 -5.43 -4.36 -26.64
N GLN A 329 -5.11 -5.35 -25.80
CA GLN A 329 -6.02 -5.94 -24.83
C GLN A 329 -6.50 -4.90 -23.82
N LYS A 330 -7.79 -4.98 -23.49
CA LYS A 330 -8.47 -4.11 -22.52
C LYS A 330 -9.26 -4.94 -21.52
N VAL A 331 -9.48 -4.40 -20.33
CA VAL A 331 -10.44 -4.95 -19.35
C VAL A 331 -11.32 -3.81 -18.87
N LYS A 332 -12.64 -3.93 -19.06
CA LYS A 332 -13.58 -2.98 -18.49
C LYS A 332 -13.81 -3.30 -17.02
N TYR A 333 -13.83 -2.27 -16.19
CA TYR A 333 -14.25 -2.36 -14.80
C TYR A 333 -15.78 -2.53 -14.76
N PRO A 334 -16.33 -3.19 -13.73
CA PRO A 334 -17.77 -3.30 -13.58
C PRO A 334 -18.38 -1.91 -13.34
N LYS A 335 -19.64 -1.72 -13.79
CA LYS A 335 -20.38 -0.46 -13.54
C LYS A 335 -20.73 -0.25 -12.07
N LYS A 336 -20.79 -1.33 -11.28
CA LYS A 336 -21.08 -1.32 -9.84
C LYS A 336 -19.97 -2.07 -9.12
N PHE A 337 -19.44 -1.47 -8.05
CA PHE A 337 -18.44 -2.10 -7.20
C PHE A 337 -19.08 -2.73 -5.97
N LYS A 338 -18.37 -3.66 -5.34
CA LYS A 338 -18.84 -4.27 -4.08
C LYS A 338 -18.92 -3.17 -3.02
N LYS A 339 -20.01 -3.12 -2.25
CA LYS A 339 -20.08 -2.23 -1.10
C LYS A 339 -19.03 -2.65 -0.07
N PHE A 340 -18.30 -1.69 0.49
CA PHE A 340 -17.45 -1.94 1.65
C PHE A 340 -18.30 -1.92 2.92
N ASP A 341 -18.13 -2.92 3.76
CA ASP A 341 -18.72 -3.02 5.09
C ASP A 341 -17.58 -2.95 6.11
N GLU A 342 -17.67 -2.01 7.05
CA GLU A 342 -16.66 -1.80 8.08
C GLU A 342 -16.48 -3.04 8.96
N ASN A 343 -17.50 -3.91 9.05
CA ASN A 343 -17.41 -5.16 9.77
C ASN A 343 -16.53 -6.21 9.08
N GLU A 344 -16.14 -6.02 7.81
CA GLU A 344 -15.18 -6.91 7.13
C GLU A 344 -13.82 -6.89 7.82
N ASP A 345 -13.36 -5.72 8.30
CA ASP A 345 -12.24 -5.58 9.25
C ASP A 345 -12.33 -4.22 9.96
N ILE A 346 -12.97 -4.23 11.13
CA ILE A 346 -13.24 -3.01 11.90
C ILE A 346 -11.96 -2.30 12.38
N ARG A 347 -10.84 -3.03 12.46
CA ARG A 347 -9.53 -2.48 12.86
C ARG A 347 -8.96 -1.49 11.86
N ALA A 348 -9.55 -1.42 10.67
CA ALA A 348 -9.25 -0.35 9.73
C ALA A 348 -9.74 1.03 10.21
N PHE A 349 -10.71 1.09 11.13
CA PHE A 349 -11.32 2.35 11.59
C PHE A 349 -11.25 2.55 13.09
N VAL A 350 -11.11 1.48 13.88
CA VAL A 350 -11.10 1.54 15.34
C VAL A 350 -9.91 0.75 15.87
N PRO A 351 -9.03 1.33 16.72
CA PRO A 351 -7.97 0.57 17.39
C PRO A 351 -8.53 -0.59 18.21
N GLU A 352 -7.80 -1.70 18.30
CA GLU A 352 -8.25 -2.93 18.97
C GLU A 352 -8.68 -2.71 20.43
N GLY A 353 -8.02 -1.80 21.16
CA GLY A 353 -8.39 -1.47 22.55
C GLY A 353 -9.68 -0.69 22.72
N GLN A 354 -10.25 -0.19 21.62
CA GLN A 354 -11.52 0.54 21.60
C GLN A 354 -12.65 -0.28 20.97
N LEU A 355 -12.39 -1.54 20.62
CA LEU A 355 -13.42 -2.44 20.12
C LEU A 355 -14.32 -2.92 21.26
N GLU A 356 -15.57 -3.21 20.93
CA GLU A 356 -16.48 -3.94 21.81
C GLU A 356 -15.89 -5.30 22.16
N TYR A 357 -16.01 -5.68 23.44
CA TYR A 357 -15.50 -6.94 23.97
C TYR A 357 -16.60 -7.75 24.66
N ASN A 358 -16.45 -9.07 24.63
CA ASN A 358 -17.39 -9.98 25.28
C ASN A 358 -17.09 -10.09 26.78
N GLU A 359 -18.11 -10.31 27.62
CA GLU A 359 -17.91 -10.56 29.06
C GLU A 359 -17.12 -11.85 29.35
N LYS A 360 -17.10 -12.80 28.40
CA LYS A 360 -16.32 -14.04 28.44
C LYS A 360 -15.91 -14.44 27.02
N LEU A 361 -14.92 -15.33 26.90
CA LEU A 361 -14.58 -15.94 25.61
C LEU A 361 -15.76 -16.79 25.09
N LEU A 362 -16.16 -16.55 23.85
CA LEU A 362 -17.25 -17.24 23.18
C LEU A 362 -16.74 -18.12 22.04
N ASN A 363 -17.43 -19.23 21.80
CA ASN A 363 -17.19 -20.14 20.67
C ASN A 363 -15.70 -20.54 20.53
N GLY A 364 -15.06 -20.85 21.65
CA GLY A 364 -13.66 -21.25 21.69
C GLY A 364 -13.40 -22.67 21.19
N ASP A 365 -14.44 -23.49 21.04
CA ASP A 365 -14.39 -24.83 20.45
C ASP A 365 -14.73 -24.85 18.94
N PHE A 366 -15.04 -23.68 18.37
CA PHE A 366 -15.41 -23.49 16.97
C PHE A 366 -16.58 -24.35 16.48
N SER A 367 -17.44 -24.80 17.40
CA SER A 367 -18.64 -25.58 17.07
C SER A 367 -19.65 -24.77 16.26
N ASP A 368 -19.65 -23.43 16.42
CA ASP A 368 -20.44 -22.47 15.63
C ASP A 368 -19.57 -21.72 14.61
N GLY A 369 -18.64 -22.43 13.96
CA GLY A 369 -17.73 -21.84 12.99
C GLY A 369 -16.85 -20.75 13.60
N LEU A 370 -16.68 -19.62 12.88
CA LEU A 370 -15.97 -18.44 13.38
C LEU A 370 -16.92 -17.40 14.02
N ASN A 371 -18.14 -17.77 14.42
CA ASN A 371 -19.02 -16.82 15.08
C ASN A 371 -18.34 -16.28 16.37
N HIS A 372 -18.53 -14.99 16.66
CA HIS A 372 -17.81 -14.21 17.68
C HIS A 372 -16.30 -13.99 17.48
N TRP A 373 -15.66 -14.67 16.53
CA TRP A 373 -14.28 -14.43 16.14
C TRP A 373 -14.23 -13.48 14.93
N LYS A 374 -13.45 -12.41 15.06
CA LYS A 374 -13.15 -11.52 13.94
C LYS A 374 -11.90 -12.02 13.23
N SER A 375 -11.75 -11.66 11.96
CA SER A 375 -10.62 -12.06 11.13
C SER A 375 -9.99 -10.87 10.46
N SER A 376 -8.67 -10.92 10.25
CA SER A 376 -8.00 -9.95 9.39
C SER A 376 -8.49 -10.10 7.95
N TRP A 377 -8.98 -9.01 7.33
CA TRP A 377 -9.44 -9.10 5.94
C TRP A 377 -8.26 -9.25 4.98
N ARG A 378 -8.31 -10.28 4.13
CA ARG A 378 -7.23 -10.60 3.19
C ARG A 378 -7.72 -10.76 1.78
N TYR A 379 -6.87 -10.36 0.84
CA TYR A 379 -7.17 -10.46 -0.58
C TYR A 379 -7.34 -11.93 -1.01
N GLN A 380 -8.49 -12.24 -1.62
CA GLN A 380 -8.81 -13.57 -2.09
C GLN A 380 -8.62 -13.67 -3.60
N LYS A 381 -7.66 -14.50 -4.03
CA LYS A 381 -7.46 -14.81 -5.46
C LYS A 381 -8.57 -15.70 -5.99
N ASP A 382 -8.83 -15.62 -7.30
CA ASP A 382 -9.85 -16.50 -7.92
C ASP A 382 -9.44 -17.98 -7.87
N LYS A 383 -8.13 -18.25 -7.93
CA LYS A 383 -7.54 -19.58 -7.94
C LYS A 383 -6.33 -19.62 -7.03
N LYS A 384 -6.21 -20.68 -6.23
CA LYS A 384 -5.09 -20.87 -5.28
C LYS A 384 -4.95 -19.66 -4.34
N PRO A 385 -5.95 -19.43 -3.47
CA PRO A 385 -5.91 -18.37 -2.48
C PRO A 385 -4.63 -18.43 -1.65
N ALA A 386 -4.05 -17.25 -1.41
CA ALA A 386 -2.88 -17.10 -0.56
C ALA A 386 -3.22 -17.21 0.93
N PHE A 387 -4.46 -16.85 1.28
CA PHE A 387 -4.95 -16.79 2.64
C PHE A 387 -6.24 -17.61 2.71
N ASN A 388 -6.26 -18.70 3.47
CA ASN A 388 -7.49 -19.43 3.76
C ASN A 388 -7.75 -19.39 5.26
N ASN A 389 -8.98 -19.06 5.61
CA ASN A 389 -9.48 -19.01 6.96
C ASN A 389 -10.88 -19.61 6.99
N TYR A 390 -11.03 -20.77 7.62
CA TYR A 390 -12.30 -21.49 7.66
C TYR A 390 -12.33 -22.41 8.87
N VAL A 391 -13.50 -23.01 9.13
CA VAL A 391 -13.66 -24.06 10.13
C VAL A 391 -14.01 -25.36 9.44
N GLU A 392 -13.34 -26.44 9.84
CA GLU A 392 -13.56 -27.80 9.35
C GLU A 392 -13.36 -28.78 10.51
N ASP A 393 -14.27 -29.73 10.67
CA ASP A 393 -14.26 -30.71 11.77
C ASP A 393 -14.07 -30.11 13.18
N GLY A 394 -14.74 -28.97 13.45
CA GLY A 394 -14.66 -28.27 14.73
C GLY A 394 -13.30 -27.62 15.01
N LYS A 395 -12.48 -27.38 13.98
CA LYS A 395 -11.16 -26.73 14.10
C LYS A 395 -11.13 -25.48 13.27
N SER A 396 -10.63 -24.38 13.84
CA SER A 396 -10.29 -23.19 13.07
C SER A 396 -8.98 -23.39 12.33
N ILE A 397 -9.02 -23.29 11.00
CA ILE A 397 -7.88 -23.56 10.11
C ILE A 397 -7.45 -22.27 9.42
N LEU A 398 -6.17 -21.92 9.64
CA LEU A 398 -5.49 -20.80 8.99
C LEU A 398 -4.38 -21.34 8.08
N ASN A 399 -4.51 -21.14 6.78
CA ASN A 399 -3.51 -21.54 5.80
C ASN A 399 -2.96 -20.33 5.06
N TYR A 400 -1.64 -20.15 5.12
CA TYR A 400 -0.92 -19.17 4.32
C TYR A 400 -0.05 -19.84 3.25
N GLN A 401 -0.18 -19.35 2.02
CA GLN A 401 0.62 -19.70 0.86
C GLN A 401 1.12 -18.43 0.20
N ALA A 402 2.43 -18.18 0.28
CA ALA A 402 3.03 -16.98 -0.28
C ALA A 402 2.69 -16.80 -1.78
N PRO A 403 1.95 -15.73 -2.14
CA PRO A 403 1.79 -15.33 -3.52
C PRO A 403 3.11 -14.80 -4.09
N TYR A 404 3.19 -14.64 -5.40
CA TYR A 404 4.28 -13.88 -6.00
C TYR A 404 3.99 -12.38 -5.85
N GLY A 405 5.04 -11.57 -5.64
CA GLY A 405 4.94 -10.11 -5.61
C GLY A 405 6.22 -9.47 -5.11
N SER A 406 6.28 -8.14 -5.18
CA SER A 406 7.40 -7.34 -4.66
C SER A 406 6.92 -6.39 -3.54
N TRP A 407 7.81 -5.51 -3.07
CA TRP A 407 7.53 -4.38 -2.16
C TRP A 407 7.13 -4.70 -0.73
N THR A 408 6.86 -5.97 -0.44
CA THR A 408 6.67 -6.48 0.92
C THR A 408 7.60 -7.66 1.20
N THR A 409 7.88 -7.91 2.47
CA THR A 409 8.74 -8.99 2.95
C THR A 409 7.98 -10.14 3.59
N ASP A 410 6.78 -9.88 4.09
CA ASP A 410 5.97 -10.80 4.88
C ASP A 410 4.49 -10.42 4.80
N GLU A 411 3.64 -11.43 5.03
CA GLU A 411 2.21 -11.32 5.17
C GLU A 411 1.76 -12.19 6.35
N TYR A 412 0.65 -11.83 6.98
CA TYR A 412 0.03 -12.61 8.03
C TYR A 412 -1.47 -12.78 7.81
N LEU A 413 -2.08 -13.72 8.50
CA LEU A 413 -3.53 -13.90 8.60
C LEU A 413 -3.84 -14.34 10.03
N GLU A 414 -4.85 -13.75 10.65
CA GLU A 414 -5.23 -14.08 12.02
C GLU A 414 -6.73 -14.00 12.27
N ASN A 415 -7.13 -14.68 13.35
CA ASN A 415 -8.42 -14.51 14.00
C ASN A 415 -8.20 -13.92 15.40
N TYR A 416 -9.15 -13.13 15.86
CA TYR A 416 -9.08 -12.47 17.16
C TYR A 416 -10.44 -12.31 17.82
N GLN A 417 -10.44 -12.22 19.15
CA GLN A 417 -11.61 -11.92 19.96
C GLN A 417 -11.19 -11.04 21.14
N SER A 418 -11.94 -9.97 21.37
CA SER A 418 -11.78 -9.11 22.54
C SER A 418 -12.71 -9.59 23.65
N VAL A 419 -12.16 -9.77 24.85
CA VAL A 419 -12.84 -10.32 26.02
C VAL A 419 -12.48 -9.54 27.27
N LYS A 420 -13.42 -9.39 28.20
CA LYS A 420 -13.18 -8.80 29.50
C LYS A 420 -12.11 -9.58 30.26
N TYR A 421 -11.20 -8.86 30.90
CA TYR A 421 -10.20 -9.47 31.77
C TYR A 421 -10.82 -9.77 33.14
N ILE A 422 -10.62 -10.98 33.63
CA ILE A 422 -10.95 -11.36 35.00
C ILE A 422 -9.67 -11.90 35.64
N GLU A 423 -9.41 -11.50 36.88
CA GLU A 423 -8.26 -12.02 37.61
C GLU A 423 -8.35 -13.55 37.82
N ASN A 424 -7.19 -14.17 37.99
CA ASN A 424 -6.97 -15.60 38.14
C ASN A 424 -7.54 -16.43 36.98
N GLN A 425 -7.23 -16.05 35.73
CA GLN A 425 -7.60 -16.81 34.54
C GLN A 425 -6.43 -17.59 33.94
N LEU A 426 -6.73 -18.82 33.55
CA LEU A 426 -5.89 -19.69 32.72
C LEU A 426 -6.39 -19.63 31.28
N LEU A 427 -5.49 -19.32 30.34
CA LEU A 427 -5.72 -19.45 28.91
C LEU A 427 -5.15 -20.79 28.43
N ASN A 428 -6.02 -21.71 28.07
CA ASN A 428 -5.68 -23.00 27.47
C ASN A 428 -5.95 -22.96 25.97
N ILE A 429 -4.99 -23.45 25.18
CA ILE A 429 -5.07 -23.52 23.72
C ILE A 429 -4.63 -24.90 23.24
N GLN A 430 -5.51 -25.59 22.52
CA GLN A 430 -5.21 -26.84 21.85
C GLN A 430 -5.07 -26.63 20.35
N PHE A 431 -3.95 -27.04 19.77
CA PHE A 431 -3.65 -26.75 18.36
C PHE A 431 -2.74 -27.80 17.71
N THR A 432 -2.81 -27.88 16.38
CA THR A 432 -1.89 -28.65 15.55
C THR A 432 -1.25 -27.73 14.50
N VAL A 433 -0.05 -28.08 14.07
CA VAL A 433 0.72 -27.32 13.07
C VAL A 433 1.21 -28.26 11.99
N SER A 434 1.16 -27.82 10.73
CA SER A 434 1.70 -28.61 9.63
C SER A 434 3.24 -28.61 9.64
N ASP A 435 3.86 -29.76 9.42
CA ASP A 435 5.27 -29.81 9.05
C ASP A 435 5.49 -29.05 7.72
N SER A 436 6.57 -28.27 7.66
CA SER A 436 6.98 -27.58 6.44
C SER A 436 8.46 -27.76 6.25
N LYS A 437 8.83 -28.44 5.15
CA LYS A 437 10.21 -28.53 4.67
C LYS A 437 10.81 -27.17 4.30
N HIS A 438 9.98 -26.13 4.22
CA HIS A 438 10.39 -24.80 3.82
C HIS A 438 10.49 -23.85 5.02
N LYS A 439 11.68 -23.27 5.19
CA LYS A 439 11.97 -22.23 6.19
C LYS A 439 11.41 -20.88 5.75
N GLY A 440 11.00 -19.99 6.66
CA GLY A 440 10.54 -18.62 6.36
C GLY A 440 9.05 -18.37 6.59
N SER A 441 8.43 -19.16 7.46
CA SER A 441 7.04 -19.02 7.90
C SER A 441 6.89 -19.55 9.31
N GLY A 442 5.79 -19.20 9.97
CA GLY A 442 5.54 -19.51 11.36
C GLY A 442 4.11 -19.20 11.77
N GLY A 443 3.86 -19.27 13.07
CA GLY A 443 2.58 -18.89 13.66
C GLY A 443 2.77 -18.32 15.05
N TYR A 444 1.68 -17.86 15.62
CA TYR A 444 1.67 -17.20 16.92
C TYR A 444 0.30 -17.27 17.60
N PHE A 445 0.35 -17.09 18.90
CA PHE A 445 -0.74 -16.63 19.75
C PHE A 445 -0.30 -15.31 20.37
N ARG A 446 -1.13 -14.28 20.30
CA ARG A 446 -0.86 -12.97 20.93
C ARG A 446 -2.01 -12.59 21.84
N VAL A 447 -1.68 -11.93 22.95
CA VAL A 447 -2.65 -11.29 23.83
C VAL A 447 -2.22 -9.85 24.02
N PHE A 448 -3.11 -8.91 23.70
CA PHE A 448 -2.96 -7.50 24.03
C PHE A 448 -3.85 -7.18 25.22
N ALA A 449 -3.26 -6.57 26.25
CA ALA A 449 -3.98 -6.14 27.45
C ALA A 449 -4.20 -4.63 27.39
N TYR A 450 -5.44 -4.20 27.62
CA TYR A 450 -5.86 -2.81 27.44
C TYR A 450 -6.45 -2.21 28.71
N SER A 451 -6.27 -0.89 28.86
CA SER A 451 -6.99 -0.09 29.85
C SER A 451 -8.48 0.02 29.48
N LYS A 452 -9.31 0.55 30.39
CA LYS A 452 -10.71 0.87 30.06
C LYS A 452 -10.84 1.94 28.97
N ALA A 453 -9.84 2.82 28.83
CA ALA A 453 -9.81 3.83 27.76
C ALA A 453 -9.29 3.28 26.43
N GLY A 454 -8.83 2.02 26.42
CA GLY A 454 -8.29 1.35 25.23
C GLY A 454 -6.79 1.54 25.02
N ASP A 455 -6.05 2.00 26.03
CA ASP A 455 -4.59 2.13 25.95
C ASP A 455 -3.94 0.76 26.05
N LEU A 456 -2.99 0.46 25.16
CA LEU A 456 -2.25 -0.79 25.20
C LEU A 456 -1.27 -0.82 26.39
N LEU A 457 -1.60 -1.59 27.41
CA LEU A 457 -0.82 -1.74 28.64
C LEU A 457 0.25 -2.81 28.52
N GLY A 458 -0.05 -3.94 27.89
CA GLY A 458 0.85 -5.08 27.86
C GLY A 458 0.69 -5.99 26.65
N VAL A 459 1.78 -6.65 26.26
CA VAL A 459 1.80 -7.61 25.14
C VAL A 459 2.32 -8.96 25.63
N LEU A 460 1.57 -10.02 25.35
CA LEU A 460 2.06 -11.39 25.43
C LEU A 460 2.16 -11.97 24.02
N LEU A 461 3.30 -12.54 23.67
CA LEU A 461 3.51 -13.21 22.40
C LEU A 461 4.06 -14.63 22.61
N ILE A 462 3.32 -15.62 22.15
CA ILE A 462 3.79 -16.99 22.01
C ILE A 462 3.96 -17.25 20.52
N HIS A 463 5.15 -17.62 20.07
CA HIS A 463 5.40 -17.76 18.64
C HIS A 463 6.33 -18.91 18.27
N TRP A 464 6.27 -19.30 17.01
CA TRP A 464 7.17 -20.30 16.44
C TRP A 464 7.35 -20.05 14.96
N GLY A 465 8.47 -20.53 14.42
CA GLY A 465 8.76 -20.40 12.99
C GLY A 465 10.25 -20.41 12.71
N THR A 466 10.58 -20.07 11.48
CA THR A 466 11.98 -20.00 11.03
C THR A 466 12.21 -18.73 10.24
N GLN A 467 13.38 -18.11 10.44
CA GLN A 467 13.76 -16.83 9.81
C GLN A 467 12.87 -15.64 10.23
N GLU A 468 12.51 -15.57 11.52
CA GLU A 468 11.74 -14.45 12.08
C GLU A 468 12.48 -13.12 11.92
N TYR A 469 13.82 -13.11 11.92
CA TYR A 469 14.66 -11.95 11.56
C TYR A 469 14.39 -11.30 10.21
N LYS A 470 13.65 -11.95 9.31
CA LYS A 470 13.28 -11.40 8.01
C LYS A 470 11.87 -10.83 7.95
N VAL A 471 11.07 -11.00 9.00
CA VAL A 471 9.75 -10.40 9.14
C VAL A 471 9.91 -8.93 9.55
N ARG A 472 9.14 -8.03 8.94
CA ARG A 472 9.29 -6.57 9.08
C ARG A 472 7.97 -5.81 9.19
N PHE A 473 6.92 -6.28 8.54
CA PHE A 473 5.70 -5.49 8.36
C PHE A 473 4.55 -5.95 9.26
N MET A 474 4.43 -7.24 9.55
CA MET A 474 3.44 -7.76 10.49
C MET A 474 3.47 -7.06 11.86
N PRO A 475 4.61 -6.87 12.54
CA PRO A 475 4.64 -6.14 13.82
C PRO A 475 4.13 -4.70 13.74
N GLN A 476 4.40 -3.99 12.64
CA GLN A 476 3.90 -2.62 12.46
C GLN A 476 2.40 -2.58 12.18
N SER A 477 1.89 -3.62 11.51
CA SER A 477 0.45 -3.80 11.27
C SER A 477 -0.27 -4.03 12.59
N TRP A 478 0.26 -4.90 13.45
CA TRP A 478 -0.25 -5.09 14.81
C TRP A 478 -0.18 -3.82 15.65
N ALA A 479 0.92 -3.07 15.57
CA ALA A 479 1.06 -1.80 16.27
C ALA A 479 -0.05 -0.81 15.86
N TYR A 480 -0.25 -0.66 14.56
CA TYR A 480 -1.28 0.21 14.00
C TYR A 480 -2.69 -0.25 14.39
N ASN A 481 -2.96 -1.55 14.34
CA ASN A 481 -4.24 -2.09 14.79
C ASN A 481 -4.42 -1.88 16.30
N ALA A 482 -3.35 -1.95 17.10
CA ALA A 482 -3.43 -1.80 18.55
C ALA A 482 -3.65 -0.35 19.01
N SER A 483 -3.01 0.63 18.37
CA SER A 483 -2.99 2.02 18.84
C SER A 483 -3.59 3.05 17.87
N GLY A 484 -3.81 2.67 16.60
CA GLY A 484 -4.16 3.61 15.54
C GLY A 484 -2.97 4.44 15.01
N ASP A 485 -1.75 4.20 15.51
CA ASP A 485 -0.55 4.94 15.13
C ASP A 485 0.43 4.10 14.31
N ARG A 486 1.19 4.79 13.45
CA ARG A 486 2.24 4.17 12.65
C ARG A 486 3.54 4.07 13.46
N LEU A 487 3.71 2.96 14.18
CA LEU A 487 4.93 2.69 14.95
C LEU A 487 5.99 1.96 14.12
N GLY A 488 7.26 2.18 14.45
CA GLY A 488 8.40 1.67 13.67
C GLY A 488 8.67 0.18 13.82
N HIS A 489 9.60 -0.33 13.00
CA HIS A 489 9.98 -1.76 12.92
C HIS A 489 10.42 -2.40 14.25
N LEU A 490 10.92 -1.61 15.21
CA LEU A 490 11.44 -2.06 16.50
C LEU A 490 10.42 -1.92 17.64
N TRP A 491 9.14 -1.69 17.34
CA TRP A 491 8.10 -1.50 18.36
C TRP A 491 8.04 -2.65 19.39
N LEU A 492 8.01 -3.91 18.93
CA LEU A 492 8.01 -5.06 19.84
C LEU A 492 9.28 -5.14 20.69
N ASP A 493 10.45 -4.80 20.12
CA ASP A 493 11.71 -4.73 20.87
C ASP A 493 11.70 -3.65 21.94
N GLN A 494 11.11 -2.49 21.63
CA GLN A 494 10.93 -1.41 22.60
C GLN A 494 10.02 -1.86 23.74
N LYS A 495 8.88 -2.49 23.44
CA LYS A 495 7.98 -3.06 24.44
C LYS A 495 8.68 -4.11 25.32
N LEU A 496 9.48 -5.00 24.73
CA LEU A 496 10.25 -6.00 25.49
C LEU A 496 11.28 -5.34 26.41
N LYS A 497 12.04 -4.36 25.91
CA LYS A 497 13.05 -3.63 26.70
C LYS A 497 12.44 -2.86 27.87
N LEU A 498 11.27 -2.25 27.66
CA LEU A 498 10.51 -1.56 28.70
C LEU A 498 9.80 -2.52 29.66
N LYS A 499 9.88 -3.84 29.41
CA LYS A 499 9.16 -4.89 30.15
C LYS A 499 7.64 -4.72 30.07
N GLU A 500 7.14 -4.13 28.99
CA GLU A 500 5.72 -4.05 28.62
C GLU A 500 5.30 -5.21 27.72
N MET A 501 6.24 -6.10 27.38
CA MET A 501 6.01 -7.30 26.61
C MET A 501 6.69 -8.51 27.25
N LEU A 502 6.05 -9.66 27.16
CA LEU A 502 6.60 -10.98 27.44
C LEU A 502 6.52 -11.82 26.18
N SER A 503 7.61 -12.51 25.83
CA SER A 503 7.69 -13.36 24.64
C SER A 503 8.17 -14.75 24.97
N PHE A 504 7.59 -15.75 24.31
CA PHE A 504 7.96 -17.15 24.45
C PHE A 504 8.01 -17.80 23.07
N LYS A 505 9.20 -18.27 22.69
CA LYS A 505 9.37 -19.08 21.49
C LYS A 505 9.13 -20.55 21.81
N ILE A 506 8.18 -21.15 21.12
CA ILE A 506 7.80 -22.55 21.31
C ILE A 506 8.29 -23.43 20.14
N ASN A 507 8.42 -24.73 20.41
CA ASN A 507 8.68 -25.76 19.40
C ASN A 507 7.53 -26.78 19.42
N PRO A 508 6.42 -26.51 18.72
CA PRO A 508 5.28 -27.42 18.71
C PRO A 508 5.64 -28.75 18.07
N ASP A 509 5.07 -29.83 18.58
CA ASP A 509 5.15 -31.15 17.94
C ASP A 509 4.24 -31.17 16.71
N PHE A 510 4.82 -31.47 15.54
CA PHE A 510 4.09 -31.50 14.26
C PHE A 510 3.26 -32.77 14.05
N LYS A 511 3.40 -33.78 14.93
CA LYS A 511 2.75 -35.09 14.78
C LYS A 511 1.51 -35.28 15.67
N LYS A 512 1.30 -34.40 16.64
CA LYS A 512 0.21 -34.51 17.62
C LYS A 512 -0.43 -33.16 17.94
N VAL A 513 -1.55 -33.21 18.66
CA VAL A 513 -2.14 -32.03 19.27
C VAL A 513 -1.20 -31.51 20.36
N ASN A 514 -0.95 -30.20 20.32
CA ASN A 514 -0.20 -29.48 21.32
C ASN A 514 -1.18 -28.80 22.27
N GLU A 515 -0.84 -28.79 23.55
CA GLU A 515 -1.57 -28.09 24.60
C GLU A 515 -0.70 -26.97 25.17
N LEU A 516 -1.19 -25.74 25.10
CA LEU A 516 -0.52 -24.55 25.60
C LEU A 516 -1.35 -23.95 26.72
N ASP A 517 -0.78 -23.90 27.93
CA ASP A 517 -1.40 -23.32 29.10
C ASP A 517 -0.66 -22.06 29.53
N ILE A 518 -1.40 -20.98 29.79
CA ILE A 518 -0.88 -19.66 30.13
C ILE A 518 -1.64 -19.14 31.34
N ASN A 519 -0.98 -19.03 32.49
CA ASN A 519 -1.55 -18.41 33.68
C ASN A 519 -1.44 -16.89 33.56
N LEU A 520 -2.48 -16.24 33.02
CA LEU A 520 -2.44 -14.81 32.66
C LEU A 520 -2.19 -13.93 33.88
N SER A 521 -2.82 -14.20 35.02
CA SER A 521 -2.70 -13.35 36.20
C SER A 521 -1.34 -13.45 36.88
N SER A 522 -0.74 -14.64 36.93
CA SER A 522 0.64 -14.77 37.40
C SER A 522 1.62 -14.17 36.41
N LEU A 523 1.37 -14.32 35.11
CA LEU A 523 2.26 -13.83 34.05
C LEU A 523 2.26 -12.30 33.94
N PHE A 524 1.11 -11.64 34.06
CA PHE A 524 1.03 -10.18 34.02
C PHE A 524 1.78 -9.52 35.18
N LYS A 525 1.92 -10.19 36.33
CA LYS A 525 2.77 -9.73 37.46
C LYS A 525 4.25 -9.67 37.11
N GLU A 526 4.69 -10.31 36.03
CA GLU A 526 6.07 -10.21 35.54
C GLU A 526 6.34 -8.98 34.67
N PHE A 527 5.31 -8.22 34.28
CA PHE A 527 5.53 -6.95 33.57
C PHE A 527 6.30 -5.95 34.45
N GLY A 528 6.95 -5.00 33.77
CA GLY A 528 7.64 -3.90 34.43
C GLY A 528 6.69 -2.97 35.18
N LYS A 529 7.25 -2.14 36.06
CA LYS A 529 6.49 -1.16 36.85
C LYS A 529 5.70 -0.13 36.01
N SER A 530 6.01 0.02 34.72
CA SER A 530 5.26 0.89 33.82
C SER A 530 3.90 0.33 33.43
N VAL A 531 3.67 -0.98 33.60
CA VAL A 531 2.38 -1.62 33.32
C VAL A 531 1.57 -1.66 34.61
N ASN A 532 0.50 -0.86 34.67
CA ASN A 532 -0.44 -0.95 35.78
C ASN A 532 -1.43 -2.10 35.54
N ILE A 533 -1.14 -3.26 36.15
CA ILE A 533 -1.96 -4.48 35.99
C ILE A 533 -3.40 -4.25 36.49
N SER A 534 -3.59 -3.40 37.50
CA SER A 534 -4.93 -3.08 38.03
C SER A 534 -5.81 -2.28 37.05
N GLU A 535 -5.21 -1.69 36.01
CA GLU A 535 -5.94 -0.99 34.95
C GLU A 535 -6.35 -1.91 33.80
N ILE A 536 -5.85 -3.16 33.75
CA ILE A 536 -6.23 -4.10 32.69
C ILE A 536 -7.73 -4.38 32.79
N ASN A 537 -8.45 -3.94 31.77
CA ASN A 537 -9.90 -4.06 31.70
C ASN A 537 -10.34 -5.18 30.77
N HIS A 538 -9.68 -5.31 29.63
CA HIS A 538 -10.00 -6.32 28.62
C HIS A 538 -8.75 -6.75 27.86
N LEU A 539 -8.86 -7.90 27.21
CA LEU A 539 -7.82 -8.55 26.44
C LEU A 539 -8.30 -8.75 25.00
N THR A 540 -7.41 -8.53 24.03
CA THR A 540 -7.61 -9.06 22.67
C THR A 540 -6.73 -10.29 22.50
N ILE A 541 -7.37 -11.45 22.38
CA ILE A 541 -6.71 -12.75 22.16
C ILE A 541 -6.75 -13.06 20.67
N ALA A 542 -5.58 -13.27 20.06
CA ALA A 542 -5.49 -13.58 18.64
C ALA A 542 -4.55 -14.76 18.37
N TYR A 543 -4.81 -15.45 17.27
CA TYR A 543 -3.99 -16.55 16.78
C TYR A 543 -3.87 -16.46 15.26
N GLY A 544 -2.67 -16.75 14.76
CA GLY A 544 -2.41 -16.51 13.35
C GLY A 544 -1.19 -17.23 12.81
N VAL A 545 -1.06 -17.13 11.49
CA VAL A 545 0.10 -17.60 10.73
C VAL A 545 0.73 -16.43 9.99
N TRP A 546 2.03 -16.53 9.75
CA TRP A 546 2.76 -15.58 8.92
C TRP A 546 3.68 -16.31 7.95
N GLY A 547 4.06 -15.63 6.88
CA GLY A 547 5.11 -16.12 6.01
C GLY A 547 5.68 -15.06 5.09
N ARG A 548 6.92 -15.30 4.68
CA ARG A 548 7.66 -14.38 3.81
C ARG A 548 7.08 -14.32 2.41
N VAL A 549 7.31 -13.20 1.73
CA VAL A 549 6.94 -12.98 0.33
C VAL A 549 8.19 -12.92 -0.55
N ASN A 550 8.06 -13.35 -1.81
CA ASN A 550 9.09 -13.17 -2.83
C ASN A 550 8.47 -12.98 -4.23
N GLN A 551 9.27 -12.46 -5.16
CA GLN A 551 8.81 -12.14 -6.53
C GLN A 551 8.41 -13.33 -7.39
N ARG A 552 8.82 -14.56 -7.05
CA ARG A 552 8.56 -15.79 -7.80
C ARG A 552 7.38 -16.59 -7.26
N GLY A 553 6.87 -16.26 -6.07
CA GLY A 553 5.85 -17.06 -5.38
C GLY A 553 6.43 -18.27 -4.64
N LYS A 554 5.55 -19.17 -4.19
CA LYS A 554 5.76 -20.09 -3.05
C LYS A 554 7.16 -20.75 -2.96
N LYS A 555 7.87 -20.41 -1.88
CA LYS A 555 8.78 -21.30 -1.12
C LYS A 555 8.43 -21.27 0.38
N PHE A 556 7.24 -20.81 0.76
CA PHE A 556 6.81 -20.65 2.16
C PHE A 556 5.34 -21.08 2.27
N ALA A 557 5.04 -21.96 3.22
CA ALA A 557 3.71 -22.48 3.47
C ALA A 557 3.55 -22.68 4.97
N ARG A 558 2.44 -22.26 5.54
CA ARG A 558 2.13 -22.61 6.92
C ARG A 558 0.65 -22.84 7.12
N SER A 559 0.36 -23.83 7.95
CA SER A 559 -0.95 -24.11 8.47
C SER A 559 -0.92 -24.13 10.00
N LEU A 560 -1.97 -23.58 10.60
CA LEU A 560 -2.30 -23.69 12.01
C LEU A 560 -3.75 -24.17 12.08
N HIS A 561 -3.99 -25.26 12.81
CA HIS A 561 -5.34 -25.68 13.15
C HIS A 561 -5.51 -25.52 14.65
N VAL A 562 -6.46 -24.69 15.08
CA VAL A 562 -6.78 -24.50 16.49
C VAL A 562 -8.03 -25.30 16.79
N ASN A 563 -7.90 -26.27 17.69
CA ASN A 563 -8.98 -27.14 18.12
C ASN A 563 -9.82 -26.47 19.21
N LYS A 564 -9.15 -25.74 20.12
CA LYS A 564 -9.82 -25.13 21.27
C LYS A 564 -9.04 -23.93 21.80
N ILE A 565 -9.75 -22.90 22.20
CA ILE A 565 -9.27 -21.80 23.04
C ILE A 565 -10.24 -21.68 24.22
N GLN A 566 -9.73 -21.64 25.45
CA GLN A 566 -10.57 -21.52 26.63
C GLN A 566 -9.93 -20.60 27.66
N LEU A 567 -10.75 -19.73 28.26
CA LEU A 567 -10.43 -19.05 29.50
C LEU A 567 -11.18 -19.74 30.64
N SER A 568 -10.45 -20.17 31.66
CA SER A 568 -11.00 -20.82 32.86
C SER A 568 -10.48 -20.13 34.12
N PRO A 569 -11.27 -20.04 35.20
CA PRO A 569 -10.75 -19.68 36.50
C PRO A 569 -9.65 -20.66 36.95
N VAL A 570 -8.65 -20.13 37.63
CA VAL A 570 -7.61 -20.89 38.34
C VAL A 570 -8.18 -21.15 39.73
N ASP A 571 -8.67 -22.36 40.01
CA ASP A 571 -9.07 -22.75 41.37
C ASP A 571 -7.86 -22.65 42.32
N ASP A 572 -8.05 -22.25 43.58
CA ASP A 572 -6.96 -22.17 44.60
C ASP A 572 -6.23 -23.53 44.81
N LYS A 573 -6.83 -24.65 44.38
CA LYS A 573 -6.22 -26.00 44.41
C LYS A 573 -5.34 -26.32 43.19
N SER A 574 -5.29 -25.45 42.19
CA SER A 574 -4.55 -25.64 40.93
C SER A 574 -3.12 -25.05 40.96
N ASN A 575 -2.44 -25.18 42.11
CA ASN A 575 -0.97 -25.12 42.28
C ASN A 575 -0.19 -26.14 41.40
N LEU A 576 -0.81 -26.69 40.34
CA LEU A 576 -0.31 -27.78 39.50
C LEU A 576 0.39 -27.31 38.22
N ILE A 577 0.34 -26.02 37.86
CA ILE A 577 1.20 -25.49 36.80
C ILE A 577 2.40 -24.80 37.48
N PRO A 578 3.57 -25.48 37.57
CA PRO A 578 4.74 -24.92 38.24
C PRO A 578 5.35 -23.72 37.51
N ALA A 579 4.95 -23.46 36.25
CA ALA A 579 5.43 -22.36 35.43
C ALA A 579 4.26 -21.54 34.84
N ASN A 580 4.47 -20.25 34.59
CA ASN A 580 3.43 -19.36 34.07
C ASN A 580 3.01 -19.67 32.62
N VAL A 581 3.85 -20.39 31.87
CA VAL A 581 3.56 -20.87 30.51
C VAL A 581 4.10 -22.29 30.37
N THR A 582 3.26 -23.23 29.92
CA THR A 582 3.66 -24.61 29.62
C THR A 582 3.19 -25.04 28.24
N LEU A 583 4.02 -25.82 27.53
CA LEU A 583 3.65 -26.50 26.29
C LEU A 583 3.74 -28.01 26.52
N ASN A 584 2.62 -28.72 26.37
CA ASN A 584 2.54 -30.17 26.63
C ASN A 584 3.05 -30.54 28.03
N ASN A 585 2.68 -29.75 29.05
CA ASN A 585 3.14 -29.81 30.44
C ASN A 585 4.63 -29.49 30.68
N GLU A 586 5.38 -29.10 29.66
CA GLU A 586 6.78 -28.66 29.81
C GLU A 586 6.85 -27.14 29.99
N PRO A 587 7.59 -26.62 30.99
CA PRO A 587 7.71 -25.20 31.23
C PRO A 587 8.45 -24.48 30.10
N MET A 588 7.94 -23.32 29.70
CA MET A 588 8.54 -22.48 28.67
C MET A 588 9.40 -21.37 29.27
N THR A 589 10.51 -21.07 28.61
CA THR A 589 11.41 -19.98 29.02
C THR A 589 11.07 -18.70 28.29
N LYS A 590 10.94 -17.61 29.05
CA LYS A 590 10.78 -16.26 28.51
C LYS A 590 12.01 -15.82 27.72
N GLU A 591 11.79 -15.26 26.54
CA GLU A 591 12.85 -14.68 25.72
C GLU A 591 13.36 -13.36 26.29
N LYS A 592 14.67 -13.13 26.17
CA LYS A 592 15.30 -11.84 26.51
C LYS A 592 15.42 -10.90 25.31
N GLU A 593 15.36 -11.46 24.10
CA GLU A 593 15.46 -10.75 22.84
C GLU A 593 14.57 -11.42 21.80
N LEU A 594 13.96 -10.63 20.91
CA LEU A 594 13.15 -11.13 19.80
C LEU A 594 13.99 -11.31 18.54
N ASP A 595 13.74 -12.36 17.77
CA ASP A 595 14.35 -12.49 16.44
C ASP A 595 13.66 -11.58 15.40
N PHE A 596 12.39 -11.19 15.60
CA PHE A 596 11.66 -10.29 14.69
C PHE A 596 12.42 -8.99 14.38
N SER A 597 12.32 -8.51 13.14
CA SER A 597 12.93 -7.25 12.69
C SER A 597 14.45 -7.14 12.90
N HIS A 598 15.17 -8.23 13.18
CA HIS A 598 16.59 -8.20 13.56
C HIS A 598 17.51 -7.58 12.48
N LEU A 599 17.13 -7.59 11.21
CA LEU A 599 17.88 -6.86 10.18
C LEU A 599 18.00 -5.34 10.45
N TYR A 600 17.10 -4.73 11.21
CA TYR A 600 17.21 -3.32 11.63
C TYR A 600 18.08 -3.12 12.88
N LYS A 601 18.44 -4.22 13.56
CA LYS A 601 19.34 -4.24 14.72
C LYS A 601 20.81 -4.24 14.29
N SER A 602 21.11 -4.71 13.07
CA SER A 602 22.48 -4.79 12.58
C SER A 602 23.04 -3.40 12.23
N GLU A 603 24.27 -3.14 12.66
CA GLU A 603 25.04 -1.92 12.35
C GLU A 603 25.17 -1.66 10.84
N GLU A 604 25.19 -2.72 10.04
CA GLU A 604 25.26 -2.65 8.58
C GLU A 604 23.98 -2.06 7.95
N PHE A 605 22.81 -2.33 8.55
CA PHE A 605 21.56 -1.73 8.10
C PHE A 605 21.45 -0.27 8.53
N LYS A 606 21.84 0.07 9.77
CA LYS A 606 21.93 1.48 10.23
C LYS A 606 22.83 2.32 9.32
N LYS A 607 23.97 1.78 8.86
CA LYS A 607 24.86 2.44 7.89
C LYS A 607 24.21 2.64 6.51
N ARG A 608 23.33 1.73 6.08
CA ARG A 608 22.61 1.83 4.79
C ARG A 608 21.38 2.74 4.85
N THR A 609 20.72 2.85 6.00
CA THR A 609 19.49 3.64 6.17
C THR A 609 19.68 4.97 6.88
N GLY A 610 20.87 5.29 7.41
CA GLY A 610 21.20 6.63 7.93
C GLY A 610 21.10 7.77 6.91
N LYS A 611 20.74 7.48 5.64
CA LYS A 611 20.38 8.45 4.60
C LYS A 611 18.87 8.48 4.25
N ARG A 612 18.03 7.66 4.90
CA ARG A 612 16.62 7.40 4.52
C ARG A 612 15.62 7.57 5.67
N GLN A 613 16.05 8.09 6.83
CA GLN A 613 15.13 8.49 7.90
C GLN A 613 14.71 9.93 7.73
#